data_AF-S9S7K8-F1
#
_entry.id   AF-S9S7K8-F1
#
_cell.length_a   1.000
_cell.length_b   1.000
_cell.length_c   1.000
_cell.angle_alpha   90.00
_cell.angle_beta   90.00
_cell.angle_gamma   90.00
#
_symmetry.space_group_name_H-M   'P 1'
#
loop_
_entity.id
_entity.type
_entity.pdbx_description
1 polymer ?
#
loop_
_entity_poly.entity_id
_entity_poly.type
_entity_poly.pdbx_seq_one_letter_code
_entity_poly.pdbx_strand_id
1 'polypeptide(L)'
;MRGILYELGDAVDEAETGLPGALVLATAHLCVARAWAGRPGAPEPSALRRDARALHLESADRLLDRFDPLEEDSPMLAALRCHLLERQPRAAARLADDYEDLIDLDPACPDHMRALGRDLAPSRFGSWERLDHEARRTAGRTADVWGTGAYAWVWFDALAADPAGFEHVESEFFAEALHDILECRPDQHTANVIAAYCGLSLSGTAERGSARARIAGCFGWIVADHLREVHPAIWARARPRTGATDPAAALRRGRVRALSTLAEHFAPQLARGATVVIDARGVHTEQGPAPTTPDTTGGPQAQPPGTRAAV
;
A
#
# COMPACT_ATOMS: atom_id res chain seq x y z
N MET A 1 -21.71 -11.24 18.00
CA MET A 1 -20.71 -12.07 17.28
C MET A 1 -21.14 -13.52 17.17
N ARG A 2 -21.49 -14.22 18.27
CA ARG A 2 -22.05 -15.61 18.20
C ARG A 2 -23.27 -15.79 17.30
N GLY A 3 -24.19 -14.82 17.22
CA GLY A 3 -25.35 -14.89 16.32
C GLY A 3 -24.99 -14.85 14.83
N ILE A 4 -24.12 -13.91 14.43
CA ILE A 4 -23.58 -13.82 13.05
C ILE A 4 -22.82 -15.10 12.67
N LEU A 5 -22.15 -15.74 13.64
CA LEU A 5 -21.40 -16.98 13.43
C LEU A 5 -22.30 -18.21 13.24
N TYR A 6 -23.51 -18.22 13.81
CA TYR A 6 -24.49 -19.30 13.63
C TYR A 6 -25.19 -19.16 12.28
N GLU A 7 -25.62 -17.94 11.93
CA GLU A 7 -26.28 -17.68 10.64
C GLU A 7 -25.35 -17.91 9.43
N LEU A 8 -24.05 -17.65 9.56
CA LEU A 8 -23.07 -18.00 8.52
C LEU A 8 -22.85 -19.52 8.39
N GLY A 9 -23.02 -20.28 9.48
CA GLY A 9 -22.88 -21.74 9.48
C GLY A 9 -24.07 -22.42 8.78
N ASP A 10 -25.30 -22.02 9.11
CA ASP A 10 -26.51 -22.54 8.46
C ASP A 10 -26.54 -22.20 6.96
N ALA A 11 -26.03 -21.03 6.57
CA ALA A 11 -25.93 -20.63 5.15
C ALA A 11 -24.95 -21.50 4.32
N VAL A 12 -23.97 -22.15 4.96
CA VAL A 12 -23.02 -23.07 4.30
C VAL A 12 -23.66 -24.43 4.03
N ASP A 13 -24.49 -24.91 4.96
CA ASP A 13 -25.12 -26.24 4.88
C ASP A 13 -26.41 -26.23 4.03
N GLU A 14 -27.10 -25.09 3.91
CA GLU A 14 -28.37 -24.98 3.17
C GLU A 14 -28.23 -24.53 1.71
N ALA A 15 -27.08 -23.98 1.30
CA ALA A 15 -26.99 -23.32 0.00
C ALA A 15 -26.22 -24.13 -1.06
N GLU A 16 -26.93 -24.53 -2.12
CA GLU A 16 -26.36 -24.58 -3.47
C GLU A 16 -26.00 -23.15 -3.93
N THR A 17 -25.07 -22.51 -3.23
CA THR A 17 -24.62 -21.15 -3.56
C THR A 17 -23.75 -21.23 -4.82
N GLY A 18 -24.22 -20.61 -5.90
CA GLY A 18 -23.37 -20.34 -7.07
C GLY A 18 -22.18 -19.46 -6.69
N LEU A 19 -21.20 -19.36 -7.59
CA LEU A 19 -19.91 -18.69 -7.36
C LEU A 19 -20.04 -17.31 -6.66
N PRO A 20 -20.92 -16.37 -7.06
CA PRO A 20 -21.03 -15.07 -6.40
C PRO A 20 -21.33 -15.16 -4.90
N GLY A 21 -22.21 -16.08 -4.48
CA GLY A 21 -22.55 -16.28 -3.07
C GLY A 21 -21.39 -16.89 -2.28
N ALA A 22 -20.70 -17.87 -2.87
CA ALA A 22 -19.52 -18.48 -2.27
C ALA A 22 -18.40 -17.45 -2.05
N LEU A 23 -18.14 -16.56 -3.02
CA LEU A 23 -17.13 -15.51 -2.88
C LEU A 23 -17.45 -14.53 -1.74
N VAL A 24 -18.71 -14.13 -1.59
CA VAL A 24 -19.14 -13.23 -0.49
C VAL A 24 -18.96 -13.90 0.87
N LEU A 25 -19.41 -15.15 1.02
CA LEU A 25 -19.31 -15.90 2.27
C LEU A 25 -17.84 -16.20 2.63
N ALA A 26 -17.03 -16.62 1.66
CA ALA A 26 -15.61 -16.87 1.87
C ALA A 26 -14.87 -15.58 2.28
N THR A 27 -15.18 -14.45 1.66
CA THR A 27 -14.63 -13.14 2.04
C THR A 27 -15.01 -12.76 3.47
N ALA A 28 -16.25 -12.99 3.87
CA ALA A 28 -16.71 -12.75 5.24
C ALA A 28 -15.94 -13.63 6.24
N HIS A 29 -15.78 -14.93 5.94
CA HIS A 29 -14.99 -15.84 6.76
C HIS A 29 -13.53 -15.41 6.89
N LEU A 30 -12.88 -15.00 5.79
CA LEU A 30 -11.51 -14.46 5.83
C LEU A 30 -11.41 -13.21 6.70
N CYS A 31 -12.40 -12.31 6.64
CA CYS A 31 -12.41 -11.12 7.49
C CYS A 31 -12.49 -11.47 8.98
N VAL A 32 -13.33 -12.44 9.35
CA VAL A 32 -13.44 -12.93 10.72
C VAL A 32 -12.16 -13.67 11.15
N ALA A 33 -11.58 -14.51 10.29
CA ALA A 33 -10.31 -15.19 10.54
C ALA A 33 -9.18 -14.18 10.84
N ARG A 34 -9.08 -13.11 10.04
CA ARG A 34 -8.11 -12.01 10.27
C ARG A 34 -8.35 -11.30 11.60
N ALA A 35 -9.61 -11.08 12.00
CA ALA A 35 -9.91 -10.50 13.31
C ALA A 35 -9.43 -11.39 14.47
N TRP A 36 -9.54 -12.72 14.33
CA TRP A 36 -9.06 -13.67 15.33
C TRP A 36 -7.54 -13.76 15.42
N ALA A 37 -6.82 -13.65 14.29
CA ALA A 37 -5.36 -13.64 14.21
C ALA A 37 -4.71 -12.58 15.11
N GLY A 38 -5.42 -11.48 15.39
CA GLY A 38 -4.92 -10.41 16.23
C GLY A 38 -4.12 -9.38 15.45
N ARG A 39 -3.30 -8.62 16.17
CA ARG A 39 -2.58 -7.47 15.59
C ARG A 39 -1.08 -7.78 15.57
N PRO A 40 -0.33 -7.29 14.56
CA PRO A 40 1.13 -7.36 14.59
C PRO A 40 1.68 -6.77 15.90
N GLY A 41 2.60 -7.48 16.55
CA GLY A 41 3.19 -7.11 17.84
C GLY A 41 2.29 -7.32 19.08
N ALA A 42 1.08 -7.86 18.92
CA ALA A 42 0.28 -8.32 20.05
C ALA A 42 0.83 -9.66 20.61
N PRO A 43 0.50 -10.00 21.87
CA PRO A 43 0.80 -11.33 22.40
C PRO A 43 0.23 -12.43 21.51
N GLU A 44 0.91 -13.58 21.50
CA GLU A 44 0.46 -14.78 20.79
C GLU A 44 -1.02 -15.06 21.06
N PRO A 45 -1.84 -15.32 20.02
CA PRO A 45 -3.25 -15.61 20.20
C PRO A 45 -3.44 -16.83 21.11
N SER A 46 -4.47 -16.83 21.95
CA SER A 46 -4.81 -18.01 22.74
C SER A 46 -5.20 -19.19 21.85
N ALA A 47 -5.14 -20.42 22.37
CA ALA A 47 -5.55 -21.62 21.64
C ALA A 47 -6.96 -21.48 21.04
N LEU A 48 -7.92 -21.03 21.86
CA LEU A 48 -9.30 -20.75 21.42
C LEU A 48 -9.36 -19.80 20.21
N ARG A 49 -8.52 -18.76 20.18
CA ARG A 49 -8.49 -17.81 19.05
C ARG A 49 -7.88 -18.42 17.81
N ARG A 50 -6.84 -19.26 17.96
CA ARG A 50 -6.24 -19.99 16.85
C ARG A 50 -7.23 -21.01 16.26
N ASP A 51 -7.95 -21.74 17.11
CA ASP A 51 -8.96 -22.71 16.68
C ASP A 51 -10.12 -22.01 15.96
N ALA A 52 -10.63 -20.89 16.51
CA ALA A 52 -11.67 -20.10 15.87
C ALA A 52 -11.22 -19.52 14.51
N ARG A 53 -9.97 -19.07 14.41
CA ARG A 53 -9.38 -18.66 13.13
C ARG A 53 -9.33 -19.81 12.14
N ALA A 54 -8.80 -20.96 12.55
CA ALA A 54 -8.65 -22.13 11.70
C ALA A 54 -10.00 -22.60 11.14
N LEU A 55 -11.04 -22.64 11.97
CA LEU A 55 -12.40 -22.99 11.56
C LEU A 55 -12.90 -22.08 10.43
N HIS A 56 -12.71 -20.76 10.55
CA HIS A 56 -13.16 -19.83 9.51
C HIS A 56 -12.38 -19.94 8.21
N LEU A 57 -11.07 -20.19 8.29
CA LEU A 57 -10.27 -20.45 7.10
C LEU A 57 -10.74 -21.73 6.40
N GLU A 58 -11.04 -22.78 7.17
CA GLU A 58 -11.57 -24.04 6.64
C GLU A 58 -12.96 -23.87 6.02
N SER A 59 -13.85 -23.09 6.63
CA SER A 59 -15.15 -22.76 6.02
C SER A 59 -15.00 -22.01 4.70
N ALA A 60 -14.07 -21.04 4.64
CA ALA A 60 -13.79 -20.32 3.40
C ALA A 60 -13.24 -21.25 2.31
N ASP A 61 -12.30 -22.13 2.66
CA ASP A 61 -11.71 -23.12 1.74
C ASP A 61 -12.80 -24.04 1.15
N ARG A 62 -13.62 -24.65 2.01
CA ARG A 62 -14.71 -25.56 1.61
C ARG A 62 -15.73 -24.91 0.68
N LEU A 63 -16.01 -23.61 0.85
CA LEU A 63 -16.91 -22.87 -0.03
C LEU A 63 -16.34 -22.70 -1.44
N LEU A 64 -15.01 -22.58 -1.56
CA LEU A 64 -14.31 -22.29 -2.81
C LEU A 64 -13.80 -23.54 -3.53
N ASP A 65 -13.65 -24.68 -2.83
CA ASP A 65 -13.07 -25.93 -3.34
C ASP A 65 -13.74 -26.47 -4.61
N ARG A 66 -15.01 -26.12 -4.84
CA ARG A 66 -15.78 -26.60 -6.00
C ARG A 66 -15.64 -25.78 -7.28
N PHE A 67 -14.96 -24.64 -7.22
CA PHE A 67 -14.82 -23.72 -8.35
C PHE A 67 -13.36 -23.61 -8.75
N ASP A 68 -13.04 -23.64 -10.03
CA ASP A 68 -11.69 -23.36 -10.51
C ASP A 68 -11.56 -21.88 -10.97
N PRO A 69 -10.58 -21.10 -10.47
CA PRO A 69 -10.42 -19.70 -10.83
C PRO A 69 -10.22 -19.44 -12.32
N LEU A 70 -9.56 -20.34 -13.03
CA LEU A 70 -9.27 -20.18 -14.45
C LEU A 70 -10.49 -20.58 -15.29
N GLU A 71 -11.16 -21.68 -14.94
CA GLU A 71 -12.40 -22.08 -15.62
C GLU A 71 -13.52 -21.04 -15.44
N GLU A 72 -13.58 -20.40 -14.27
CA GLU A 72 -14.58 -19.37 -13.93
C GLU A 72 -14.15 -17.94 -14.34
N ASP A 73 -12.95 -17.76 -14.91
CA ASP A 73 -12.36 -16.45 -15.26
C ASP A 73 -12.48 -15.43 -14.11
N SER A 74 -12.10 -15.85 -12.90
CA SER A 74 -12.39 -15.12 -11.67
C SER A 74 -11.12 -14.76 -10.89
N PRO A 75 -10.58 -13.54 -11.10
CA PRO A 75 -9.46 -13.04 -10.32
C PRO A 75 -9.77 -12.98 -8.82
N MET A 76 -11.03 -12.69 -8.45
CA MET A 76 -11.43 -12.67 -7.04
C MET A 76 -11.35 -14.06 -6.40
N LEU A 77 -11.72 -15.12 -7.13
CA LEU A 77 -11.57 -16.49 -6.66
C LEU A 77 -10.09 -16.86 -6.47
N ALA A 78 -9.24 -16.54 -7.46
CA ALA A 78 -7.79 -16.76 -7.38
C ALA A 78 -7.15 -16.00 -6.19
N ALA A 79 -7.56 -14.75 -5.96
CA ALA A 79 -7.06 -13.93 -4.85
C ALA A 79 -7.46 -14.51 -3.48
N LEU A 80 -8.69 -15.02 -3.35
CA LEU A 80 -9.13 -15.69 -2.12
C LEU A 80 -8.34 -16.98 -1.86
N ARG A 81 -8.05 -17.76 -2.91
CA ARG A 81 -7.18 -18.95 -2.79
C ARG A 81 -5.76 -18.58 -2.35
N CYS A 82 -5.18 -17.52 -2.90
CA CYS A 82 -3.88 -17.00 -2.43
C CYS A 82 -3.93 -16.63 -0.94
N HIS A 83 -5.01 -16.02 -0.47
CA HIS A 83 -5.20 -15.72 0.96
C HIS A 83 -5.35 -16.95 1.85
N LEU A 84 -5.74 -18.09 1.28
CA LEU A 84 -5.87 -19.37 1.96
C LEU A 84 -4.61 -20.25 1.82
N LEU A 85 -3.53 -19.77 1.20
CA LEU A 85 -2.28 -20.54 1.01
C LEU A 85 -1.77 -21.22 2.29
N GLU A 86 -1.89 -20.58 3.46
CA GLU A 86 -1.47 -21.18 4.74
C GLU A 86 -2.23 -22.47 5.12
N ARG A 87 -3.38 -22.72 4.49
CA ARG A 87 -4.17 -23.93 4.65
C ARG A 87 -3.73 -25.03 3.70
N GLN A 88 -3.11 -24.67 2.59
CA GLN A 88 -2.76 -25.61 1.54
C GLN A 88 -1.51 -26.42 1.90
N PRO A 89 -1.50 -27.75 1.61
CA PRO A 89 -0.28 -28.53 1.66
C PRO A 89 0.78 -27.94 0.74
N ARG A 90 2.02 -27.80 1.23
CA ARG A 90 3.15 -27.25 0.46
C ARG A 90 2.89 -25.83 -0.08
N ALA A 91 2.27 -24.96 0.72
CA ALA A 91 2.04 -23.54 0.40
C ALA A 91 3.23 -22.86 -0.28
N ALA A 92 4.46 -23.06 0.23
CA ALA A 92 5.67 -22.49 -0.36
C ALA A 92 5.93 -22.97 -1.80
N ALA A 93 5.63 -24.23 -2.14
CA ALA A 93 5.83 -24.75 -3.50
C ALA A 93 4.81 -24.16 -4.48
N ARG A 94 3.56 -23.98 -4.05
CA ARG A 94 2.45 -23.51 -4.89
C ARG A 94 2.36 -22.00 -5.08
N LEU A 95 2.94 -21.24 -4.15
CA LEU A 95 2.74 -19.80 -4.06
C LEU A 95 3.00 -19.05 -5.37
N ALA A 96 4.10 -19.35 -6.06
CA ALA A 96 4.44 -18.64 -7.30
C ALA A 96 3.39 -18.91 -8.38
N ASP A 97 3.03 -20.17 -8.59
CA ASP A 97 2.05 -20.60 -9.59
C ASP A 97 0.65 -20.02 -9.28
N ASP A 98 0.17 -20.10 -8.03
CA ASP A 98 -1.16 -19.59 -7.65
C ASP A 98 -1.26 -18.05 -7.83
N TYR A 99 -0.17 -17.31 -7.59
CA TYR A 99 -0.13 -15.86 -7.84
C TYR A 99 0.08 -15.53 -9.31
N GLU A 100 0.79 -16.37 -10.06
CA GLU A 100 0.93 -16.26 -11.50
C GLU A 100 -0.44 -16.33 -12.18
N ASP A 101 -1.26 -17.35 -11.85
CA ASP A 101 -2.63 -17.47 -12.35
C ASP A 101 -3.47 -16.22 -12.01
N LEU A 102 -3.36 -15.73 -10.78
CA LEU A 102 -4.06 -14.51 -10.34
C LEU A 102 -3.64 -13.28 -11.15
N ILE A 103 -2.33 -13.11 -11.38
CA ILE A 103 -1.80 -11.96 -12.11
C ILE A 103 -2.12 -12.07 -13.59
N ASP A 104 -2.18 -13.26 -14.17
CA ASP A 104 -2.61 -13.47 -15.55
C ASP A 104 -4.10 -13.11 -15.75
N LEU A 105 -4.95 -13.43 -14.76
CA LEU A 105 -6.38 -13.06 -14.77
C LEU A 105 -6.61 -11.56 -14.59
N ASP A 106 -5.78 -10.86 -13.80
CA ASP A 106 -5.92 -9.42 -13.53
C ASP A 106 -4.55 -8.72 -13.49
N PRO A 107 -3.87 -8.59 -14.64
CA PRO A 107 -2.50 -8.06 -14.72
C PRO A 107 -2.43 -6.56 -14.41
N ALA A 108 -3.59 -5.89 -14.47
CA ALA A 108 -3.77 -4.47 -14.22
C ALA A 108 -3.87 -4.11 -12.73
N CYS A 109 -3.89 -5.09 -11.82
CA CYS A 109 -4.07 -4.88 -10.39
C CYS A 109 -2.72 -4.98 -9.63
N PRO A 110 -2.16 -3.85 -9.16
CA PRO A 110 -0.89 -3.84 -8.44
C PRO A 110 -1.00 -4.50 -7.05
N ASP A 111 -2.20 -4.58 -6.46
CA ASP A 111 -2.38 -5.19 -5.13
C ASP A 111 -2.11 -6.69 -5.15
N HIS A 112 -2.32 -7.39 -6.27
CA HIS A 112 -1.97 -8.81 -6.43
C HIS A 112 -0.44 -9.00 -6.42
N MET A 113 0.29 -8.15 -7.16
CA MET A 113 1.75 -8.15 -7.21
C MET A 113 2.36 -7.82 -5.84
N ARG A 114 1.80 -6.82 -5.15
CA ARG A 114 2.21 -6.47 -3.77
C ARG A 114 1.96 -7.61 -2.78
N ALA A 115 0.87 -8.36 -2.97
CA ALA A 115 0.56 -9.53 -2.15
C ALA A 115 1.54 -10.68 -2.40
N LEU A 116 1.90 -10.95 -3.66
CA LEU A 116 2.95 -11.91 -4.04
C LEU A 116 4.25 -11.61 -3.29
N GLY A 117 4.72 -10.36 -3.32
CA GLY A 117 5.93 -9.94 -2.64
C GLY A 117 5.90 -10.11 -1.12
N ARG A 118 4.78 -9.77 -0.47
CA ARG A 118 4.61 -10.04 0.98
C ARG A 118 4.74 -11.52 1.29
N ASP A 119 4.20 -12.39 0.45
CA ASP A 119 4.14 -13.82 0.72
C ASP A 119 5.46 -14.53 0.38
N LEU A 120 6.24 -13.96 -0.56
CA LEU A 120 7.61 -14.37 -0.87
C LEU A 120 8.67 -13.88 0.13
N ALA A 121 8.35 -12.92 1.00
CA ALA A 121 9.30 -12.46 2.00
C ALA A 121 9.73 -13.60 2.95
N PRO A 122 10.96 -13.57 3.51
CA PRO A 122 11.46 -14.62 4.42
C PRO A 122 10.63 -14.82 5.69
N SER A 123 9.91 -13.79 6.12
CA SER A 123 8.99 -13.88 7.26
C SER A 123 7.73 -14.71 6.98
N ARG A 124 7.52 -15.14 5.73
CA ARG A 124 6.38 -15.94 5.29
C ARG A 124 6.83 -17.25 4.63
N PHE A 125 6.78 -17.35 3.30
CA PHE A 125 6.94 -18.62 2.59
C PHE A 125 8.16 -18.67 1.67
N GLY A 126 8.89 -17.56 1.51
CA GLY A 126 9.97 -17.46 0.51
C GLY A 126 11.32 -17.04 1.09
N SER A 127 12.14 -16.47 0.21
CA SER A 127 13.47 -15.94 0.48
C SER A 127 13.67 -14.69 -0.39
N TRP A 128 14.66 -13.85 -0.06
CA TRP A 128 14.96 -12.67 -0.87
C TRP A 128 15.34 -13.00 -2.30
N GLU A 129 16.11 -14.06 -2.52
CA GLU A 129 16.48 -14.54 -3.85
C GLU A 129 15.25 -14.95 -4.67
N ARG A 130 14.34 -15.72 -4.05
CA ARG A 130 13.10 -16.12 -4.73
C ARG A 130 12.21 -14.92 -5.00
N LEU A 131 12.12 -13.97 -4.07
CA LEU A 131 11.37 -12.73 -4.25
C LEU A 131 11.89 -11.95 -5.46
N ASP A 132 13.20 -11.71 -5.56
CA ASP A 132 13.78 -11.00 -6.70
C ASP A 132 13.51 -11.73 -8.03
N HIS A 133 13.66 -13.06 -8.02
CA HIS A 133 13.42 -13.87 -9.19
C HIS A 133 11.96 -13.76 -9.68
N GLU A 134 10.99 -13.91 -8.78
CA GLU A 134 9.58 -13.73 -9.14
C GLU A 134 9.28 -12.29 -9.58
N ALA A 135 9.83 -11.28 -8.90
CA ALA A 135 9.62 -9.88 -9.27
C ALA A 135 10.04 -9.61 -10.73
N ARG A 136 11.17 -10.19 -11.17
CA ARG A 136 11.64 -10.10 -12.56
C ARG A 136 10.74 -10.85 -13.53
N ARG A 137 10.27 -12.05 -13.16
CA ARG A 137 9.32 -12.81 -13.99
C ARG A 137 8.00 -12.07 -14.15
N THR A 138 7.46 -11.52 -13.06
CA THR A 138 6.23 -10.71 -13.09
C THR A 138 6.39 -9.45 -13.94
N ALA A 139 7.55 -8.77 -13.85
CA ALA A 139 7.88 -7.64 -14.73
C ALA A 139 7.88 -8.04 -16.21
N GLY A 140 8.52 -9.15 -16.58
CA GLY A 140 8.50 -9.63 -17.97
C GLY A 140 7.10 -10.02 -18.45
N ARG A 141 6.33 -10.69 -17.58
CA ARG A 141 4.96 -11.15 -17.85
C ARG A 141 3.97 -10.02 -18.10
N THR A 142 4.13 -8.91 -17.37
CA THR A 142 3.20 -7.76 -17.41
C THR A 142 3.81 -6.53 -18.06
N ALA A 143 4.85 -6.72 -18.88
CA ALA A 143 5.62 -5.63 -19.49
C ALA A 143 4.78 -4.75 -20.42
N ASP A 144 3.77 -5.32 -21.07
CA ASP A 144 2.82 -4.60 -21.91
C ASP A 144 1.85 -3.71 -21.11
N VAL A 145 1.62 -4.03 -19.83
CA VAL A 145 0.73 -3.28 -18.92
C VAL A 145 1.50 -2.25 -18.08
N TRP A 146 2.71 -2.60 -17.63
CA TRP A 146 3.45 -1.85 -16.61
C TRP A 146 4.89 -1.50 -16.98
N GLY A 147 5.39 -1.90 -18.16
CA GLY A 147 6.82 -1.89 -18.43
C GLY A 147 7.56 -2.72 -17.38
N THR A 148 8.55 -2.15 -16.73
CA THR A 148 9.25 -2.80 -15.61
C THR A 148 8.55 -2.62 -14.26
N GLY A 149 7.44 -1.86 -14.21
CA GLY A 149 6.74 -1.44 -13.00
C GLY A 149 6.33 -2.56 -12.04
N ALA A 150 5.97 -3.74 -12.54
CA ALA A 150 5.58 -4.85 -11.68
C ALA A 150 6.73 -5.34 -10.79
N TYR A 151 7.99 -5.14 -11.18
CA TYR A 151 9.15 -5.41 -10.31
C TYR A 151 9.06 -4.59 -9.02
N ALA A 152 8.77 -3.28 -9.14
CA ALA A 152 8.60 -2.41 -7.98
C ALA A 152 7.37 -2.78 -7.15
N TRP A 153 6.25 -3.16 -7.79
CA TRP A 153 5.05 -3.58 -7.06
C TRP A 153 5.27 -4.83 -6.23
N VAL A 154 6.00 -5.83 -6.73
CA VAL A 154 6.34 -7.03 -5.94
C VAL A 154 7.22 -6.65 -4.74
N TRP A 155 8.25 -5.84 -4.93
CA TRP A 155 9.15 -5.46 -3.82
C TRP A 155 8.52 -4.51 -2.78
N PHE A 156 7.49 -3.77 -3.16
CA PHE A 156 6.93 -2.63 -2.42
C PHE A 156 6.69 -2.91 -0.93
N ASP A 157 5.78 -3.85 -0.64
CA ASP A 157 5.37 -4.14 0.73
C ASP A 157 6.45 -4.91 1.51
N ALA A 158 7.29 -5.68 0.82
CA ALA A 158 8.37 -6.44 1.44
C ALA A 158 9.44 -5.49 2.03
N LEU A 159 9.88 -4.49 1.26
CA LEU A 159 10.84 -3.47 1.72
C LEU A 159 10.26 -2.55 2.81
N ALA A 160 8.95 -2.27 2.78
CA ALA A 160 8.30 -1.52 3.85
C ALA A 160 8.24 -2.30 5.17
N ALA A 161 8.16 -3.63 5.10
CA ALA A 161 8.04 -4.51 6.26
C ALA A 161 9.40 -4.86 6.88
N ASP A 162 10.42 -5.10 6.05
CA ASP A 162 11.73 -5.56 6.50
C ASP A 162 12.88 -4.86 5.75
N PRO A 163 13.65 -3.99 6.43
CA PRO A 163 14.79 -3.30 5.83
C PRO A 163 15.89 -4.22 5.31
N ALA A 164 15.98 -5.49 5.73
CA ALA A 164 16.97 -6.43 5.21
C ALA A 164 16.81 -6.67 3.70
N GLY A 165 15.62 -6.47 3.14
CA GLY A 165 15.39 -6.59 1.69
C GLY A 165 16.17 -5.57 0.86
N PHE A 166 16.61 -4.45 1.44
CA PHE A 166 17.44 -3.46 0.73
C PHE A 166 18.83 -3.96 0.36
N GLU A 167 19.31 -5.06 0.97
CA GLU A 167 20.57 -5.70 0.59
C GLU A 167 20.42 -6.56 -0.69
N HIS A 168 19.19 -6.83 -1.11
CA HIS A 168 18.87 -7.76 -2.20
C HIS A 168 18.19 -7.11 -3.40
N VAL A 169 17.42 -6.04 -3.18
CA VAL A 169 16.75 -5.33 -4.27
C VAL A 169 17.78 -4.63 -5.17
N GLU A 170 17.63 -4.79 -6.48
CA GLU A 170 18.30 -3.93 -7.45
C GLU A 170 17.62 -2.55 -7.44
N SER A 171 18.30 -1.55 -6.87
CA SER A 171 17.69 -0.23 -6.60
C SER A 171 17.57 0.69 -7.81
N GLU A 172 18.44 0.56 -8.81
CA GLU A 172 18.35 1.35 -10.05
C GLU A 172 17.17 0.85 -10.88
N PHE A 173 17.05 -0.47 -11.02
CA PHE A 173 15.92 -1.11 -11.68
C PHE A 173 14.60 -0.85 -10.95
N PHE A 174 14.62 -0.80 -9.61
CA PHE A 174 13.44 -0.37 -8.84
C PHE A 174 13.06 1.08 -9.15
N ALA A 175 14.05 1.99 -9.21
CA ALA A 175 13.81 3.40 -9.51
C ALA A 175 13.25 3.58 -10.93
N GLU A 176 13.80 2.89 -11.93
CA GLU A 176 13.27 2.84 -13.31
C GLU A 176 11.84 2.30 -13.34
N ALA A 177 11.56 1.23 -12.61
CA ALA A 177 10.21 0.68 -12.49
C ALA A 177 9.19 1.68 -11.90
N LEU A 178 9.62 2.58 -10.99
CA LEU A 178 8.74 3.67 -10.53
C LEU A 178 8.43 4.70 -11.63
N HIS A 179 9.37 4.95 -12.54
CA HIS A 179 9.12 5.79 -13.72
C HIS A 179 8.09 5.14 -14.63
N ASP A 180 8.27 3.86 -14.97
CA ASP A 180 7.34 3.12 -15.82
C ASP A 180 5.92 3.07 -15.22
N ILE A 181 5.79 2.86 -13.90
CA ILE A 181 4.48 2.90 -13.22
C ILE A 181 3.73 4.21 -13.51
N LEU A 182 4.42 5.36 -13.42
CA LEU A 182 3.79 6.67 -13.61
C LEU A 182 3.62 7.05 -15.08
N GLU A 183 4.40 6.47 -15.98
CA GLU A 183 4.18 6.61 -17.41
C GLU A 183 2.95 5.80 -17.86
N CYS A 184 2.83 4.56 -17.39
CA CYS A 184 1.68 3.69 -17.67
C CYS A 184 0.40 4.19 -16.98
N ARG A 185 0.50 4.69 -15.74
CA ARG A 185 -0.64 5.20 -14.96
C ARG A 185 -0.34 6.56 -14.30
N PRO A 186 -0.47 7.66 -15.06
CA PRO A 186 -0.18 9.01 -14.58
C PRO A 186 -1.30 9.63 -13.73
N ASP A 187 -2.06 8.80 -12.99
CA ASP A 187 -3.18 9.25 -12.18
C ASP A 187 -2.76 9.67 -10.76
N GLN A 188 -3.55 10.53 -10.12
CA GLN A 188 -3.23 11.07 -8.80
C GLN A 188 -3.31 10.01 -7.69
N HIS A 189 -4.07 8.93 -7.85
CA HIS A 189 -4.06 7.84 -6.87
C HIS A 189 -2.70 7.15 -6.88
N THR A 190 -2.22 6.73 -8.05
CA THR A 190 -0.93 6.07 -8.23
C THR A 190 0.22 6.96 -7.75
N ALA A 191 0.24 8.24 -8.15
CA ALA A 191 1.24 9.21 -7.68
C ALA A 191 1.27 9.34 -6.14
N ASN A 192 0.10 9.39 -5.49
CA ASN A 192 0.03 9.44 -4.03
C ASN A 192 0.53 8.15 -3.36
N VAL A 193 0.27 6.97 -3.95
CA VAL A 193 0.73 5.68 -3.40
C VAL A 193 2.26 5.64 -3.36
N ILE A 194 2.91 5.92 -4.49
CA ILE A 194 4.37 5.87 -4.58
C ILE A 194 5.05 7.03 -3.84
N ALA A 195 4.43 8.22 -3.80
CA ALA A 195 4.94 9.35 -3.03
C ALA A 195 4.89 9.04 -1.52
N ALA A 196 3.76 8.54 -1.03
CA ALA A 196 3.63 8.16 0.37
C ALA A 196 4.58 7.00 0.74
N TYR A 197 4.85 6.09 -0.20
CA TYR A 197 5.84 5.04 0.02
C TYR A 197 7.27 5.59 0.15
N CYS A 198 7.75 6.32 -0.86
CA CYS A 198 9.12 6.83 -0.89
C CYS A 198 9.37 7.84 0.24
N GLY A 199 8.44 8.77 0.46
CA GLY A 199 8.59 9.85 1.42
C GLY A 199 8.23 9.47 2.86
N LEU A 200 7.32 8.51 3.07
CA LEU A 200 6.84 8.17 4.40
C LEU A 200 7.10 6.71 4.78
N SER A 201 6.70 5.70 4.00
CA SER A 201 6.92 4.30 4.38
C SER A 201 8.40 4.01 4.59
N LEU A 202 9.25 4.46 3.65
CA LEU A 202 10.69 4.28 3.69
C LEU A 202 11.44 5.32 4.54
N SER A 203 10.74 6.24 5.21
CA SER A 203 11.40 7.31 5.97
C SER A 203 12.23 6.78 7.15
N GLY A 204 13.35 7.45 7.42
CA GLY A 204 14.35 7.04 8.40
C GLY A 204 15.76 7.37 7.89
N THR A 205 16.76 7.17 8.73
CA THR A 205 18.16 7.34 8.31
C THR A 205 18.53 6.26 7.30
N ALA A 206 18.99 6.67 6.12
CA ALA A 206 19.57 5.79 5.12
C ALA A 206 21.02 6.22 4.87
N GLU A 207 21.92 5.26 4.75
CA GLU A 207 23.29 5.54 4.34
C GLU A 207 23.31 6.09 2.91
N ARG A 208 24.15 7.09 2.66
CA ARG A 208 24.27 7.67 1.31
C ARG A 208 24.74 6.60 0.33
N GLY A 209 24.08 6.51 -0.82
CA GLY A 209 24.38 5.50 -1.83
C GLY A 209 23.79 4.11 -1.54
N SER A 210 23.10 3.91 -0.41
CA SER A 210 22.34 2.67 -0.19
C SER A 210 21.13 2.57 -1.11
N ALA A 211 20.69 1.33 -1.38
CA ALA A 211 19.45 1.05 -2.12
C ALA A 211 18.24 1.81 -1.55
N ARG A 212 18.13 1.86 -0.21
CA ARG A 212 17.07 2.62 0.47
C ARG A 212 17.14 4.11 0.17
N ALA A 213 18.32 4.71 0.20
CA ALA A 213 18.49 6.13 -0.12
C ALA A 213 18.16 6.42 -1.58
N ARG A 214 18.53 5.51 -2.50
CA ARG A 214 18.20 5.63 -3.93
C ARG A 214 16.70 5.63 -4.18
N ILE A 215 15.99 4.64 -3.64
CA ILE A 215 14.54 4.47 -3.81
C ILE A 215 13.77 5.59 -3.10
N ALA A 216 14.10 5.90 -1.84
CA ALA A 216 13.46 7.01 -1.14
C ALA A 216 13.71 8.36 -1.82
N GLY A 217 14.87 8.52 -2.47
CA GLY A 217 15.25 9.70 -3.24
C GLY A 217 14.33 10.00 -4.42
N CYS A 218 13.60 9.02 -4.96
CA CYS A 218 12.61 9.23 -6.01
C CYS A 218 11.44 10.13 -5.56
N PHE A 219 11.23 10.30 -4.25
CA PHE A 219 10.18 11.15 -3.70
C PHE A 219 10.17 12.57 -4.30
N GLY A 220 11.34 13.20 -4.45
CA GLY A 220 11.41 14.58 -4.95
C GLY A 220 10.92 14.73 -6.39
N TRP A 221 11.32 13.80 -7.26
CA TRP A 221 10.86 13.75 -8.65
C TRP A 221 9.34 13.51 -8.73
N ILE A 222 8.82 12.54 -7.98
CA ILE A 222 7.38 12.24 -7.94
C ILE A 222 6.57 13.48 -7.51
N VAL A 223 7.03 14.17 -6.47
CA VAL A 223 6.36 15.36 -5.92
C VAL A 223 6.38 16.52 -6.90
N ALA A 224 7.49 16.76 -7.57
CA ALA A 224 7.63 17.84 -8.54
C ALA A 224 6.79 17.59 -9.80
N ASP A 225 6.85 16.37 -10.34
CA ASP A 225 6.41 16.12 -11.71
C ASP A 225 5.01 15.47 -11.76
N HIS A 226 4.62 14.71 -10.73
CA HIS A 226 3.40 13.87 -10.78
C HIS A 226 2.35 14.22 -9.72
N LEU A 227 2.76 14.73 -8.55
CA LEU A 227 1.81 15.03 -7.47
C LEU A 227 1.16 16.40 -7.67
N ARG A 228 -0.15 16.41 -7.95
CA ARG A 228 -1.00 17.61 -8.11
C ARG A 228 -2.05 17.73 -7.01
N GLU A 229 -2.43 16.59 -6.43
CA GLU A 229 -3.42 16.51 -5.35
C GLU A 229 -2.90 15.61 -4.23
N VAL A 230 -3.34 15.87 -3.00
CA VAL A 230 -3.03 15.02 -1.85
C VAL A 230 -4.26 14.21 -1.51
N HIS A 231 -4.12 12.89 -1.46
CA HIS A 231 -5.18 11.95 -1.09
C HIS A 231 -4.98 11.43 0.34
N PRO A 232 -5.60 12.01 1.37
CA PRO A 232 -5.25 11.70 2.77
C PRO A 232 -5.43 10.23 3.14
N ALA A 233 -6.39 9.52 2.54
CA ALA A 233 -6.61 8.10 2.80
C ALA A 233 -5.38 7.23 2.48
N ILE A 234 -4.64 7.56 1.41
CA ILE A 234 -3.45 6.82 0.98
C ILE A 234 -2.31 7.04 1.98
N TRP A 235 -2.03 8.30 2.32
CA TRP A 235 -1.02 8.68 3.31
C TRP A 235 -1.32 8.14 4.73
N ALA A 236 -2.60 7.97 5.06
CA ALA A 236 -2.99 7.30 6.31
C ALA A 236 -2.60 5.81 6.30
N ARG A 237 -2.74 5.14 5.14
CA ARG A 237 -2.45 3.71 4.96
C ARG A 237 -0.96 3.40 4.82
N ALA A 238 -0.14 4.33 4.34
CA ALA A 238 1.30 4.14 4.13
C ALA A 238 2.08 3.74 5.41
N ARG A 239 1.57 4.13 6.58
CA ARG A 239 2.01 3.62 7.90
C ARG A 239 0.79 3.25 8.74
N PRO A 240 0.23 2.04 8.58
CA PRO A 240 -1.02 1.68 9.23
C PRO A 240 -0.82 1.64 10.75
N ARG A 241 -1.80 2.16 11.50
CA ARG A 241 -1.84 1.99 12.95
C ARG A 241 -2.60 0.71 13.29
N THR A 242 -2.16 0.06 14.37
CA THR A 242 -2.88 -1.06 14.94
C THR A 242 -4.14 -0.56 15.67
N GLY A 243 -5.30 -1.13 15.32
CA GLY A 243 -6.56 -0.92 16.02
C GLY A 243 -7.62 -0.12 15.26
N ALA A 244 -8.88 -0.27 15.71
CA ALA A 244 -10.02 0.44 15.16
C ALA A 244 -9.79 1.94 15.32
N THR A 245 -9.74 2.65 14.20
CA THR A 245 -9.70 4.09 14.22
C THR A 245 -10.91 4.62 13.47
N ASP A 246 -11.56 5.63 14.04
CA ASP A 246 -12.54 6.46 13.34
C ASP A 246 -12.01 6.88 11.95
N PRO A 247 -12.78 6.66 10.86
CA PRO A 247 -12.40 7.05 9.51
C PRO A 247 -12.01 8.54 9.39
N ALA A 248 -12.73 9.43 10.06
CA ALA A 248 -12.42 10.86 10.00
C ALA A 248 -11.07 11.17 10.67
N ALA A 249 -10.75 10.52 11.79
CA ALA A 249 -9.44 10.59 12.42
C ALA A 249 -8.33 10.02 11.52
N ALA A 250 -8.59 8.95 10.77
CA ALA A 250 -7.63 8.40 9.81
C ALA A 250 -7.32 9.40 8.69
N LEU A 251 -8.34 10.03 8.10
CA LEU A 251 -8.16 11.06 7.08
C LEU A 251 -7.38 12.27 7.60
N ARG A 252 -7.71 12.79 8.79
CA ARG A 252 -6.94 13.90 9.39
C ARG A 252 -5.46 13.56 9.56
N ARG A 253 -5.16 12.35 10.05
CA ARG A 253 -3.76 11.90 10.20
C ARG A 253 -3.06 11.74 8.86
N GLY A 254 -3.74 11.19 7.86
CA GLY A 254 -3.19 11.07 6.52
C GLY A 254 -2.83 12.44 5.93
N ARG A 255 -3.70 13.44 6.13
CA ARG A 255 -3.43 14.82 5.72
C ARG A 255 -2.22 15.39 6.44
N VAL A 256 -2.15 15.25 7.77
CA VAL A 256 -1.00 15.71 8.57
C VAL A 256 0.29 15.06 8.07
N ARG A 257 0.28 13.73 7.87
CA ARG A 257 1.45 12.98 7.37
C ARG A 257 1.91 13.48 6.00
N ALA A 258 0.99 13.64 5.06
CA ALA A 258 1.32 14.16 3.73
C ALA A 258 1.98 15.54 3.81
N LEU A 259 1.36 16.47 4.55
CA LEU A 259 1.87 17.83 4.68
C LEU A 259 3.21 17.89 5.42
N SER A 260 3.40 17.09 6.48
CA SER A 260 4.68 17.00 7.18
C SER A 260 5.79 16.45 6.29
N THR A 261 5.53 15.38 5.54
CA THR A 261 6.53 14.82 4.61
C THR A 261 6.89 15.80 3.49
N LEU A 262 5.90 16.53 2.94
CA LEU A 262 6.17 17.59 1.97
C LEU A 262 6.96 18.75 2.59
N ALA A 263 6.61 19.18 3.80
CA ALA A 263 7.31 20.24 4.51
C ALA A 263 8.77 19.86 4.83
N GLU A 264 9.02 18.60 5.22
CA GLU A 264 10.38 18.07 5.42
C GLU A 264 11.20 18.11 4.13
N HIS A 265 10.58 17.74 3.00
CA HIS A 265 11.25 17.79 1.69
C HIS A 265 11.61 19.23 1.26
N PHE A 266 10.72 20.19 1.50
CA PHE A 266 10.94 21.61 1.18
C PHE A 266 11.51 22.43 2.35
N ALA A 267 12.02 21.79 3.41
CA ALA A 267 12.54 22.48 4.59
C ALA A 267 13.60 23.55 4.26
N PRO A 268 14.55 23.32 3.33
CA PRO A 268 15.52 24.35 2.94
C PRO A 268 14.90 25.61 2.32
N GLN A 269 13.78 25.49 1.62
CA GLN A 269 13.06 26.59 0.97
C GLN A 269 12.14 27.30 1.97
N LEU A 270 11.47 26.54 2.83
CA LEU A 270 10.66 27.09 3.93
C LEU A 270 11.51 27.94 4.89
N ALA A 271 12.73 27.50 5.20
CA ALA A 271 13.68 28.27 6.01
C ALA A 271 14.09 29.61 5.38
N ARG A 272 13.90 29.77 4.06
CA ARG A 272 14.14 31.00 3.29
C ARG A 272 12.88 31.86 3.12
N GLY A 273 11.78 31.53 3.82
CA GLY A 273 10.52 32.27 3.74
C GLY A 273 9.64 31.91 2.54
N ALA A 274 9.92 30.80 1.87
CA ALA A 274 9.01 30.28 0.85
C ALA A 274 7.78 29.61 1.48
N THR A 275 6.70 29.52 0.71
CA THR A 275 5.49 28.75 1.06
C THR A 275 5.34 27.60 0.07
N VAL A 276 4.92 26.42 0.57
CA VAL A 276 4.59 25.28 -0.30
C VAL A 276 3.19 25.47 -0.86
N VAL A 277 3.07 25.44 -2.18
CA VAL A 277 1.83 25.55 -2.95
C VAL A 277 1.57 24.21 -3.64
N ILE A 278 0.32 23.77 -3.62
CA ILE A 278 -0.15 22.58 -4.32
C ILE A 278 -1.23 23.04 -5.30
N ASP A 279 -0.95 22.95 -6.58
CA ASP A 279 -1.89 23.31 -7.65
C ASP A 279 -1.76 22.37 -8.86
N ALA A 280 -2.46 22.70 -9.95
CA ALA A 280 -2.43 21.93 -11.19
C ALA A 280 -1.03 21.81 -11.84
N ARG A 281 -0.10 22.72 -11.50
CA ARG A 281 1.31 22.69 -11.96
C ARG A 281 2.19 21.82 -11.06
N GLY A 282 1.73 21.48 -9.86
CA GLY A 282 2.44 20.60 -8.94
C GLY A 282 2.61 21.12 -7.54
N VAL A 283 3.30 20.31 -6.73
CA VAL A 283 3.82 20.76 -5.45
C VAL A 283 5.13 21.51 -5.68
N HIS A 284 5.11 22.80 -5.41
CA HIS A 284 6.27 23.67 -5.58
C HIS A 284 6.31 24.74 -4.49
N THR A 285 7.38 25.52 -4.45
CA THR A 285 7.54 26.60 -3.47
C THR A 285 7.46 27.96 -4.15
N GLU A 286 6.66 28.85 -3.59
CA GLU A 286 6.61 30.26 -4.00
C GLU A 286 7.25 31.14 -2.91
N GLN A 287 8.02 32.16 -3.29
CA GLN A 287 8.58 33.07 -2.28
C GLN A 287 7.47 33.93 -1.68
N GLY A 288 7.46 34.04 -0.35
CA GLY A 288 6.63 35.04 0.32
C GLY A 288 6.98 36.46 -0.17
N PRO A 289 6.07 37.44 -0.05
CA PRO A 289 6.40 38.82 -0.34
C PRO A 289 7.65 39.21 0.45
N ALA A 290 8.65 39.80 -0.22
CA ALA A 290 9.86 40.30 0.43
C ALA A 290 9.43 41.15 1.64
N PRO A 291 10.12 41.02 2.80
CA PRO A 291 9.83 41.91 3.93
C PRO A 291 9.97 43.33 3.40
N THR A 292 8.85 44.04 3.31
CA THR A 292 8.86 45.48 3.05
C THR A 292 9.72 46.07 4.14
N THR A 293 10.93 46.52 3.77
CA THR A 293 11.74 47.39 4.61
C THR A 293 10.81 48.47 5.14
N PRO A 294 10.70 48.66 6.46
CA PRO A 294 9.83 49.69 7.00
C PRO A 294 10.32 51.02 6.46
N ASP A 295 9.55 51.58 5.53
CA ASP A 295 9.76 52.92 5.04
C ASP A 295 9.62 53.84 6.24
N THR A 296 10.73 54.45 6.65
CA THR A 296 10.81 55.24 7.87
C THR A 296 10.30 56.64 7.54
N THR A 297 9.04 56.74 7.13
CA THR A 297 8.39 58.03 6.90
C THR A 297 6.92 57.94 7.31
N GLY A 298 6.60 58.69 8.38
CA GLY A 298 5.45 58.46 9.24
C GLY A 298 4.07 58.80 8.68
N GLY A 299 3.04 58.30 9.40
CA GLY A 299 1.66 58.78 9.31
C GLY A 299 0.63 57.70 9.67
N PRO A 300 -0.21 57.87 10.72
CA PRO A 300 -1.08 56.81 11.22
C PRO A 300 -2.36 56.70 10.38
N GLN A 301 -2.69 55.49 9.89
CA GLN A 301 -4.04 55.20 9.40
C GLN A 301 -4.56 53.85 9.88
N ALA A 302 -5.85 53.88 10.22
CA ALA A 302 -6.59 52.93 11.00
C ALA A 302 -6.89 51.61 10.27
N GLN A 303 -7.08 50.58 11.10
CA GLN A 303 -7.30 49.18 10.74
C GLN A 303 -8.81 48.85 10.73
N PRO A 304 -9.27 47.97 9.83
CA PRO A 304 -10.35 47.05 10.20
C PRO A 304 -9.99 45.58 9.86
N PRO A 305 -10.71 44.61 10.47
CA PRO A 305 -10.20 43.25 10.65
C PRO A 305 -10.55 42.34 9.47
N GLY A 306 -9.60 41.52 9.05
CA GLY A 306 -9.79 40.44 8.09
C GLY A 306 -8.97 39.23 8.50
N THR A 307 -9.65 38.19 8.96
CA THR A 307 -9.11 36.93 9.47
C THR A 307 -8.26 36.22 8.42
N ARG A 308 -6.95 36.07 8.67
CA ARG A 308 -6.07 35.13 7.97
C ARG A 308 -5.73 33.99 8.92
N ALA A 309 -6.10 32.76 8.53
CA ALA A 309 -5.59 31.55 9.15
C ALA A 309 -4.29 31.15 8.44
N ALA A 310 -3.21 31.02 9.22
CA ALA A 310 -1.98 30.36 8.81
C ALA A 310 -2.14 28.85 9.00
N VAL A 311 -1.61 28.07 8.06
CA VAL A 311 -1.42 26.62 8.17
C VAL A 311 -0.01 26.36 8.67
#